data_AF-A0A7L1XWK9-F1
#
_entry.id   AF-A0A7L1XWK9-F1
#
_cell.length_a   1.000
_cell.length_b   1.000
_cell.length_c   1.000
_cell.angle_alpha   90.00
_cell.angle_beta   90.00
_cell.angle_gamma   90.00
#
_symmetry.space_group_name_H-M   'P 1'
#
loop_
_entity.id
_entity.type
_entity.pdbx_description
1 polymer ?
#
loop_
_entity_poly.entity_id
_entity_poly.type
_entity_poly.pdbx_seq_one_letter_code
_entity_poly.pdbx_strand_id
1 'polypeptide(L)'
;DQVLRITASDEEQMALLRGLGERAEPQVDFWRDPTRPGHPADLWVPFPSLQRVKIFLESHRISYSVMIKDLQALLDEERKNMTKSRRIQRSTSTFDFASYHTLEEV
;
A
#
# COMPACT_ATOMS: atom_id res chain seq x y z
N ASP A 1 3.51 -7.41 4.18
CA ASP A 1 3.14 -6.97 2.79
C ASP A 1 3.84 -5.65 2.50
N GLN A 2 3.96 -5.21 1.24
CA GLN A 2 4.68 -3.97 0.89
C GLN A 2 3.92 -3.13 -0.12
N VAL A 3 4.09 -1.81 -0.05
CA VAL A 3 3.64 -0.87 -1.09
C VAL A 3 4.85 -0.36 -1.88
N LEU A 4 4.83 -0.64 -3.18
CA LEU A 4 5.84 -0.24 -4.14
C LEU A 4 5.31 0.92 -4.97
N ARG A 5 6.06 2.02 -4.99
CA ARG A 5 5.83 3.12 -5.93
C ARG A 5 6.63 2.87 -7.19
N ILE A 6 5.92 2.61 -8.27
CA ILE A 6 6.44 2.29 -9.60
C ILE A 6 6.21 3.48 -10.53
N THR A 7 7.17 3.73 -11.42
CA THR A 7 7.04 4.78 -12.44
C THR A 7 7.31 4.14 -13.80
N ALA A 8 6.25 4.02 -14.60
CA ALA A 8 6.38 3.60 -15.99
C ALA A 8 6.95 4.74 -16.81
N SER A 9 7.98 4.49 -17.60
CA SER A 9 8.64 5.51 -18.44
C SER A 9 7.98 5.64 -19.81
N ASP A 10 7.30 4.58 -20.27
CA ASP A 10 6.73 4.45 -21.61
C ASP A 10 5.39 3.69 -21.59
N GLU A 11 4.72 3.64 -22.74
CA GLU A 11 3.43 2.97 -22.90
C GLU A 11 3.53 1.44 -22.86
N GLU A 12 4.68 0.85 -23.24
CA GLU A 12 4.88 -0.60 -23.16
C GLU A 12 4.96 -1.06 -21.69
N GLN A 13 5.70 -0.33 -20.87
CA GLN A 13 5.74 -0.51 -19.41
C GLN A 13 4.36 -0.33 -18.78
N MET A 14 3.57 0.62 -19.25
CA MET A 14 2.17 0.76 -18.81
C MET A 14 1.33 -0.48 -19.16
N ALA A 15 1.44 -1.00 -20.38
CA ALA A 15 0.71 -2.20 -20.79
C ALA A 15 1.12 -3.42 -19.97
N LEU A 16 2.40 -3.57 -19.65
CA LEU A 16 2.93 -4.63 -18.78
C LEU A 16 2.36 -4.54 -17.36
N LEU A 17 2.25 -3.34 -16.79
CA LEU A 17 1.68 -3.13 -15.47
C LEU A 17 0.18 -3.43 -15.44
N ARG A 18 -0.58 -3.01 -16.46
CA ARG A 18 -2.00 -3.37 -16.60
C ARG A 18 -2.18 -4.88 -16.67
N GLY A 19 -1.39 -5.54 -17.51
CA GLY A 19 -1.38 -6.99 -17.61
C GLY A 19 -0.85 -7.72 -16.36
N LEU A 20 -0.19 -7.02 -15.43
CA LEU A 20 0.18 -7.59 -14.12
C LEU A 20 -1.02 -7.56 -13.16
N GLY A 21 -1.81 -6.47 -13.16
CA GLY A 21 -3.01 -6.34 -12.32
C GLY A 21 -4.18 -7.20 -12.76
N GLU A 22 -4.30 -7.49 -14.05
CA GLU A 22 -5.36 -8.38 -14.57
C GLU A 22 -5.10 -9.87 -14.31
N ARG A 23 -3.88 -10.23 -13.88
CA ARG A 23 -3.55 -11.64 -13.59
C ARG A 23 -4.15 -12.06 -12.26
N ALA A 24 -4.76 -13.25 -12.24
CA ALA A 24 -5.22 -13.89 -11.01
C ALA A 24 -4.06 -14.20 -10.04
N GLU A 25 -2.85 -14.42 -10.56
CA GLU A 25 -1.63 -14.51 -9.77
C GLU A 25 -0.45 -13.80 -10.46
N PRO A 26 0.34 -12.99 -9.72
CA PRO A 26 0.20 -12.67 -8.30
C PRO A 26 -1.01 -11.76 -8.01
N GLN A 27 -1.68 -11.95 -6.86
CA GLN A 27 -2.72 -11.04 -6.37
C GLN A 27 -2.07 -9.71 -5.99
N VAL A 28 -2.05 -8.75 -6.91
CA VAL A 28 -1.52 -7.41 -6.66
C VAL A 28 -2.63 -6.41 -6.81
N ASP A 29 -2.66 -5.41 -5.93
CA ASP A 29 -3.69 -4.36 -5.98
C ASP A 29 -3.04 -3.02 -6.24
N PHE A 30 -3.57 -2.28 -7.21
CA PHE A 30 -3.16 -0.91 -7.46
C PHE A 30 -3.92 0.02 -6.51
N TRP A 31 -3.21 0.59 -5.54
CA TRP A 31 -3.72 1.68 -4.69
C TRP A 31 -3.78 3.00 -5.44
N ARG A 32 -2.89 3.16 -6.43
CA ARG A 32 -2.91 4.28 -7.37
C ARG A 32 -2.60 3.77 -8.77
N ASP A 33 -3.55 3.93 -9.66
CA ASP A 33 -3.45 3.42 -11.03
C ASP A 33 -2.37 4.12 -11.87
N PRO A 34 -1.68 3.37 -12.74
CA PRO A 34 -0.83 3.94 -13.77
C PRO A 34 -1.69 4.62 -14.84
N THR A 35 -1.85 5.93 -14.71
CA THR A 35 -2.66 6.75 -15.62
C THR A 35 -1.91 7.16 -16.88
N ARG A 36 -0.62 7.53 -16.74
CA ARG A 36 0.23 8.02 -17.84
C ARG A 36 1.71 7.64 -17.61
N PRO A 37 2.51 7.54 -18.69
CA PRO A 37 3.96 7.46 -18.55
C PRO A 37 4.50 8.66 -17.76
N GLY A 38 5.53 8.41 -16.94
CA GLY A 38 6.13 9.37 -16.01
C GLY A 38 5.32 9.63 -14.74
N HIS A 39 4.09 9.11 -14.61
CA HIS A 39 3.30 9.26 -13.38
C HIS A 39 3.56 8.09 -12.43
N PRO A 40 3.72 8.36 -11.12
CA PRO A 40 3.89 7.31 -10.13
C PRO A 40 2.56 6.56 -9.94
N ALA A 41 2.65 5.24 -9.96
CA ALA A 41 1.61 4.31 -9.55
C ALA A 41 2.03 3.64 -8.24
N ASP A 42 1.06 3.37 -7.37
CA ASP A 42 1.31 2.75 -6.07
C ASP A 42 0.68 1.35 -6.10
N LEU A 43 1.52 0.34 -5.94
CA LEU A 43 1.18 -1.08 -6.04
C LEU A 43 1.34 -1.75 -4.68
N TRP A 44 0.25 -2.28 -4.15
CA TRP A 44 0.27 -3.16 -3.00
C TRP A 44 0.58 -4.59 -3.43
N VAL A 45 1.55 -5.20 -2.75
CA VAL A 45 2.02 -6.55 -3.06
C VAL A 45 2.08 -7.40 -1.80
N PRO A 46 1.40 -8.57 -1.79
CA PRO A 46 1.53 -9.56 -0.73
C PRO A 46 2.96 -10.07 -0.60
N PHE A 47 3.39 -10.36 0.62
CA PHE A 47 4.74 -10.88 0.88
C PHE A 47 5.11 -12.13 0.06
N PRO A 48 4.20 -13.13 -0.12
CA PRO A 48 4.50 -14.31 -0.93
C PRO A 48 4.80 -14.00 -2.40
N SER A 49 4.19 -12.92 -2.93
CA SER A 49 4.33 -12.53 -4.34
C SER A 49 5.39 -11.45 -4.57
N LEU A 50 5.90 -10.84 -3.49
CA LEU A 50 6.83 -9.71 -3.54
C LEU A 50 8.06 -10.00 -4.38
N GLN A 51 8.71 -11.15 -4.17
CA GLN A 51 9.93 -11.50 -4.87
C GLN A 51 9.68 -11.65 -6.38
N ARG A 52 8.56 -12.29 -6.76
CA ARG A 52 8.15 -12.44 -8.17
C ARG A 52 7.89 -11.09 -8.83
N VAL A 53 7.19 -10.20 -8.13
CA VAL A 53 6.88 -8.85 -8.63
C VAL A 53 8.16 -8.01 -8.76
N LYS A 54 9.08 -8.04 -7.80
CA LYS A 54 10.36 -7.33 -7.91
C LYS A 54 11.18 -7.81 -9.09
N ILE A 55 11.32 -9.13 -9.27
CA ILE A 55 12.02 -9.71 -10.43
C ILE A 55 11.35 -9.26 -11.73
N PHE A 56 10.01 -9.26 -11.79
CA PHE A 56 9.26 -8.79 -12.97
C PHE A 56 9.53 -7.31 -13.27
N LEU A 57 9.54 -6.45 -12.25
CA LEU A 57 9.83 -5.02 -12.42
C LEU A 57 11.27 -4.81 -12.91
N GLU A 58 12.24 -5.54 -12.34
CA GLU A 58 13.65 -5.47 -12.73
C GLU A 58 13.89 -6.00 -14.15
N SER A 59 13.24 -7.10 -14.54
CA SER A 59 13.39 -7.68 -15.88
C SER A 59 12.87 -6.76 -16.98
N HIS A 60 11.83 -5.99 -16.69
CA HIS A 60 11.24 -5.01 -17.62
C HIS A 60 11.84 -3.60 -17.46
N ARG A 61 12.90 -3.45 -16.64
CA ARG A 61 13.55 -2.17 -16.32
C ARG A 61 12.58 -1.09 -15.86
N ILE A 62 11.55 -1.49 -15.13
CA ILE A 62 10.58 -0.57 -14.54
C ILE A 62 11.17 -0.06 -13.24
N SER A 63 11.30 1.26 -13.13
CA SER A 63 11.81 1.89 -11.92
C SER A 63 10.78 1.76 -10.79
N TYR A 64 11.21 1.23 -9.65
CA TYR A 64 10.38 1.09 -8.47
C TYR A 64 11.11 1.57 -7.21
N SER A 65 10.33 2.05 -6.25
CA SER A 65 10.79 2.47 -4.94
C SER A 65 9.87 1.90 -3.87
N VAL A 66 10.43 1.48 -2.73
CA VAL A 66 9.62 0.92 -1.64
C VAL A 66 9.09 2.09 -0.81
N MET A 67 7.79 2.35 -0.89
CA MET A 67 7.15 3.41 -0.12
C MET A 67 6.83 2.91 1.29
N ILE A 68 6.29 1.70 1.41
CA ILE A 68 5.98 1.06 2.68
C ILE A 68 6.70 -0.29 2.73
N LYS A 69 7.71 -0.40 3.61
CA LYS A 69 8.49 -1.62 3.80
C LYS A 69 7.71 -2.72 4.50
N ASP A 70 6.81 -2.38 5.40
CA ASP A 70 5.99 -3.39 6.07
C ASP A 70 4.67 -2.76 6.52
N LEU A 71 3.61 -3.05 5.76
CA LEU A 71 2.29 -2.51 6.06
C LEU A 71 1.68 -3.19 7.30
N GLN A 72 2.02 -4.44 7.61
CA GLN A 72 1.63 -5.09 8.89
C GLN A 72 2.21 -4.36 10.10
N ALA A 73 3.49 -3.96 10.04
CA ALA A 73 4.13 -3.26 11.15
C ALA A 73 3.47 -1.90 11.42
N LEU A 74 3.07 -1.17 10.37
CA LEU A 74 2.35 0.10 10.51
C LEU A 74 0.94 -0.10 11.08
N LEU A 75 0.21 -1.12 10.63
CA LEU A 75 -1.11 -1.45 11.16
C LEU A 75 -1.04 -1.86 12.63
N ASP A 76 -0.02 -2.61 13.02
CA ASP A 76 0.19 -3.00 14.42
C ASP A 76 0.55 -1.80 15.31
N GLU A 77 1.33 -0.85 14.80
CA GLU A 77 1.61 0.40 15.50
C GLU A 77 0.35 1.24 15.67
N GLU A 78 -0.46 1.36 14.61
CA GLU A 78 -1.72 2.10 14.64
C GLU A 78 -2.70 1.48 15.64
N ARG A 79 -2.86 0.15 15.63
CA ARG A 79 -3.76 -0.55 16.55
C ARG A 79 -3.34 -0.40 18.01
N LYS A 80 -2.03 -0.35 18.27
CA LYS A 80 -1.48 -0.06 19.60
C LYS A 80 -1.77 1.37 20.03
N ASN A 81 -1.65 2.34 19.13
CA ASN A 81 -1.98 3.73 19.40
C ASN A 81 -3.47 3.89 19.69
N MET A 82 -4.37 3.33 18.88
CA MET A 82 -5.82 3.34 19.13
C MET A 82 -6.17 2.75 20.51
N THR A 83 -5.54 1.63 20.89
CA THR A 83 -5.77 1.00 22.21
C THR A 83 -5.35 1.92 23.37
N LYS A 84 -4.25 2.66 23.20
CA LYS A 84 -3.81 3.66 24.18
C LYS A 84 -4.77 4.85 24.24
N SER A 85 -5.14 5.40 23.07
CA SER A 85 -6.08 6.53 22.96
C SER A 85 -7.42 6.20 23.60
N ARG A 86 -7.98 5.01 23.32
CA ARG A 86 -9.25 4.54 23.89
C ARG A 86 -9.22 4.46 25.41
N ARG A 87 -8.08 4.05 25.99
CA ARG A 87 -7.90 4.01 27.46
C ARG A 87 -7.88 5.41 28.08
N ILE A 88 -7.32 6.39 27.36
CA ILE A 88 -7.24 7.79 27.80
C ILE A 88 -8.61 8.47 27.66
N GLN A 89 -9.31 8.29 26.53
CA GLN A 89 -10.63 8.88 26.29
C GLN A 89 -11.70 8.39 27.27
N ARG A 90 -11.66 7.12 27.72
CA ARG A 90 -12.56 6.63 28.79
C ARG A 90 -12.41 7.41 30.11
N SER A 91 -11.33 8.18 30.27
CA SER A 91 -11.02 8.97 31.46
C SER A 91 -11.34 10.47 31.29
N THR A 92 -11.76 10.92 30.09
CA THR A 92 -12.03 12.33 29.77
C THR A 92 -13.32 12.47 28.95
N SER A 93 -14.25 13.34 29.34
CA SER A 93 -15.57 13.49 28.68
C SER A 93 -15.54 14.20 27.30
N THR A 94 -14.39 14.22 26.62
CA THR A 94 -14.15 14.96 25.38
C THR A 94 -13.74 14.01 24.26
N PHE A 95 -14.42 14.12 23.12
CA PHE A 95 -14.10 13.37 21.92
C PHE A 95 -12.81 13.91 21.29
N ASP A 96 -11.82 13.06 21.10
CA ASP A 96 -10.54 13.43 20.51
C ASP A 96 -10.55 13.12 19.01
N PHE A 97 -10.61 14.17 18.19
CA PHE A 97 -10.62 14.10 16.73
C PHE A 97 -9.24 13.80 16.12
N ALA A 98 -8.16 13.79 16.92
CA ALA A 98 -6.82 13.44 16.46
C ALA A 98 -6.54 11.93 16.48
N SER A 99 -7.49 11.12 16.97
CA SER A 99 -7.39 9.66 17.05
C SER A 99 -8.39 8.98 16.13
N TYR A 100 -8.04 7.81 15.59
CA TYR A 100 -8.99 6.95 14.90
C TYR A 100 -9.95 6.27 15.89
N HIS A 101 -11.23 6.23 15.53
CA HIS A 101 -12.31 5.64 16.33
C HIS A 101 -12.92 4.43 15.61
N THR A 102 -13.48 3.51 16.38
CA THR A 102 -14.24 2.39 15.81
C THR A 102 -15.61 2.85 15.31
N LEU A 103 -16.25 2.09 14.43
CA LEU A 103 -17.56 2.45 13.87
C LEU A 103 -18.66 2.56 14.93
N GLU A 104 -18.53 1.87 16.06
CA GLU A 104 -19.44 1.95 17.21
C GLU A 104 -19.26 3.24 18.03
N GLU A 105 -18.14 3.95 17.85
CA GLU A 105 -17.77 5.16 18.61
C GLU A 105 -18.12 6.47 17.88
N VAL A 106 -18.57 6.41 16.62
CA VAL A 106 -18.92 7.57 15.76
C VAL A 106 -20.41 7.68 15.44
#